data_AF-A0A522FWD4-F1
#
_entry.id   AF-A0A522FWD4-F1
#
_cell.length_a   1.000
_cell.length_b   1.000
_cell.length_c   1.000
_cell.angle_alpha   90.00
_cell.angle_beta   90.00
_cell.angle_gamma   90.00
#
_symmetry.space_group_name_H-M   'P 1'
#
loop_
_entity.id
_entity.type
_entity.pdbx_description
1 polymer ?
#
loop_
_entity_poly.entity_id
_entity_poly.type
_entity_poly.pdbx_seq_one_letter_code
_entity_poly.pdbx_strand_id
1 'polypeptide(L)'
;MESTIRRTMKNAPSTPELKWQELSLNTLPHGPGVSNELAAQASQVLMGRAIPAAWKDVDYRQAAMEAEVEHAIAWQVRVNREERGWKQSNLANRMNTGQSAVSRLEDPAGGDVRVSTLLKAAHAFDCALLVRFVPYSEFAAVTADVRSDRLLACGFNDEQSQTRITSSYGH
;
A
#
# COMPACT_ATOMS: atom_id res chain seq x y z
N MET A 1 30.87 -11.36 8.07
CA MET A 1 30.05 -10.21 7.64
C MET A 1 28.58 -10.27 8.10
N GLU A 2 28.14 -11.36 8.76
CA GLU A 2 26.78 -11.44 9.36
C GLU A 2 26.66 -10.78 10.75
N SER A 3 27.76 -10.38 11.39
CA SER A 3 27.77 -9.89 12.78
C SER A 3 27.43 -8.40 12.93
N THR A 4 27.49 -7.61 11.86
CA THR A 4 27.25 -6.16 11.93
C THR A 4 25.75 -5.82 11.84
N ILE A 5 24.97 -6.60 11.08
CA ILE A 5 23.54 -6.34 10.83
C ILE A 5 22.68 -6.63 12.07
N ARG A 6 23.05 -7.63 12.89
CA ARG A 6 22.31 -7.92 14.14
C ARG A 6 22.47 -6.85 15.22
N ARG A 7 23.46 -5.96 15.11
CA ARG A 7 23.71 -4.91 16.11
C ARG A 7 22.86 -3.66 15.89
N THR A 8 22.45 -3.39 14.66
CA THR A 8 21.71 -2.17 14.30
C THR A 8 20.20 -2.29 14.54
N MET A 9 19.63 -3.49 14.61
CA MET A 9 18.20 -3.68 14.93
C MET A 9 17.86 -3.60 16.43
N LYS A 10 18.86 -3.60 17.33
CA LYS A 10 18.64 -3.44 18.78
C LYS A 10 18.29 -2.01 19.21
N ASN A 11 18.40 -1.03 18.31
CA ASN A 11 18.19 0.40 18.60
C ASN A 11 16.99 1.01 17.83
N ALA A 12 16.08 0.19 17.27
CA ALA A 12 14.82 0.74 16.78
C ALA A 12 14.06 1.35 17.99
N PRO A 13 13.55 2.59 17.89
CA PRO A 13 12.75 3.15 18.98
C PRO A 13 11.59 2.21 19.25
N SER A 14 11.48 1.71 20.48
CA SER A 14 10.32 0.91 20.89
C SER A 14 9.08 1.75 20.69
N THR A 15 8.20 1.35 19.76
CA THR A 15 6.88 1.95 19.63
C THR A 15 6.20 1.88 21.00
N PRO A 16 5.85 3.01 21.64
CA PRO A 16 5.20 2.97 22.94
C PRO A 16 3.89 2.20 22.80
N GLU A 17 3.70 1.20 23.67
CA GLU A 17 2.49 0.38 23.72
C GLU A 17 1.33 1.28 24.22
N LEU A 18 0.62 1.88 23.27
CA LEU A 18 -0.50 2.79 23.56
C LEU A 18 -1.68 1.98 24.09
N LYS A 19 -2.02 2.18 25.37
CA LYS A 19 -3.23 1.63 25.98
C LYS A 19 -4.45 2.34 25.38
N TRP A 20 -5.34 1.57 24.77
CA TRP A 20 -6.53 2.03 24.04
C TRP A 20 -7.55 2.87 24.84
N GLN A 21 -7.38 3.02 26.16
CA GLN A 21 -8.37 3.65 27.05
C GLN A 21 -8.24 5.18 27.21
N GLU A 22 -7.22 5.84 26.62
CA GLU A 22 -6.96 7.28 26.84
C GLU A 22 -6.93 8.15 25.56
N LEU A 23 -7.23 7.59 24.39
CA LEU A 23 -7.18 8.33 23.13
C LEU A 23 -8.51 9.09 22.87
N SER A 24 -8.59 10.33 23.35
CA SER A 24 -9.49 11.33 22.77
C SER A 24 -9.11 11.56 21.30
N LEU A 25 -10.10 11.72 20.40
CA LEU A 25 -9.90 11.95 18.95
C LEU A 25 -8.94 13.11 18.63
N ASN A 26 -8.72 14.03 19.57
CA ASN A 26 -7.83 15.18 19.43
C ASN A 26 -6.36 14.93 19.81
N THR A 27 -5.98 13.72 20.25
CA THR A 27 -4.61 13.40 20.72
C THR A 27 -3.98 12.23 19.96
N LEU A 28 -4.44 11.94 18.74
CA LEU A 28 -3.80 10.91 17.92
C LEU A 28 -2.40 11.40 17.47
N PRO A 29 -1.32 10.65 17.74
CA PRO A 29 0.00 11.03 17.26
C PRO A 29 0.03 11.03 15.74
N HIS A 30 0.34 12.17 15.12
CA HIS A 30 0.55 12.28 13.69
C HIS A 30 1.93 11.69 13.33
N GLY A 31 1.98 10.87 12.27
CA GLY A 31 3.24 10.31 11.77
C GLY A 31 4.19 11.42 11.30
N PRO A 32 5.52 11.22 11.39
CA PRO A 32 6.48 12.22 10.93
C PRO A 32 6.43 12.34 9.41
N GLY A 33 5.89 13.44 8.87
CA GLY A 33 6.23 13.86 7.51
C GLY A 33 5.13 14.35 6.56
N VAL A 34 3.86 14.49 6.95
CA VAL A 34 2.84 15.06 6.04
C VAL A 34 1.97 16.10 6.74
N SER A 35 1.99 17.35 6.27
CA SER A 35 1.08 18.40 6.75
C SER A 35 -0.36 18.07 6.37
N ASN A 36 -1.33 18.30 7.27
CA ASN A 36 -2.76 18.02 7.09
C ASN A 36 -3.34 18.57 5.76
N GLU A 37 -2.79 19.67 5.26
CA GLU A 37 -3.26 20.33 4.05
C GLU A 37 -3.00 19.51 2.78
N LEU A 38 -1.86 18.82 2.65
CA LEU A 38 -1.52 18.02 1.47
C LEU A 38 -2.41 16.77 1.35
N ALA A 39 -2.66 16.11 2.48
CA ALA A 39 -3.56 14.96 2.53
C ALA A 39 -5.03 15.36 2.24
N ALA A 40 -5.47 16.50 2.77
CA ALA A 40 -6.82 17.03 2.51
C ALA A 40 -7.01 17.48 1.06
N GLN A 41 -6.00 18.13 0.47
CA GLN A 41 -6.02 18.56 -0.93
C GLN A 41 -6.07 17.38 -1.91
N ALA A 42 -5.30 16.32 -1.65
CA ALA A 42 -5.34 15.09 -2.46
C ALA A 42 -6.73 14.41 -2.44
N SER A 43 -7.40 14.41 -1.27
CA SER A 43 -8.77 13.87 -1.14
C SER A 43 -9.80 14.77 -1.84
N GLN A 44 -9.68 16.10 -1.77
CA GLN A 44 -10.59 17.04 -2.45
C GLN A 44 -10.58 16.91 -3.98
N VAL A 45 -9.43 16.64 -4.60
CA VAL A 45 -9.33 16.44 -6.06
C VAL A 45 -10.10 15.19 -6.53
N LEU A 46 -10.23 14.18 -5.68
CA LEU A 46 -10.92 12.92 -6.00
C LEU A 46 -12.44 12.97 -5.71
N MET A 47 -12.90 13.90 -4.86
CA MET A 47 -14.31 14.05 -4.45
C MET A 47 -15.27 14.51 -5.56
N GLY A 48 -14.79 14.80 -6.78
CA GLY A 48 -15.60 15.26 -7.91
C GLY A 48 -16.10 14.17 -8.87
N ARG A 49 -15.80 12.90 -8.64
CA ARG A 49 -16.23 11.79 -9.53
C ARG A 49 -17.57 11.21 -9.10
N ALA A 50 -18.43 10.97 -10.09
CA ALA A 50 -19.77 10.42 -9.87
C ALA A 50 -19.69 8.99 -9.33
N ILE A 51 -20.39 8.74 -8.22
CA ILE A 51 -20.62 7.37 -7.72
C ILE A 51 -21.43 6.61 -8.79
N PRO A 52 -21.00 5.40 -9.22
CA PRO A 52 -21.79 4.60 -10.16
C PRO A 52 -23.22 4.41 -9.63
N ALA A 53 -24.23 4.56 -10.51
CA ALA A 53 -25.63 4.50 -10.07
C ALA A 53 -25.99 3.18 -9.37
N ALA A 54 -25.34 2.07 -9.77
CA ALA A 54 -25.51 0.75 -9.16
C ALA A 54 -25.08 0.70 -7.68
N TRP A 55 -24.15 1.56 -7.25
CA TRP A 55 -23.64 1.58 -5.87
C TRP A 55 -24.63 2.21 -4.87
N LYS A 56 -25.79 2.70 -5.34
CA LYS A 56 -26.89 3.09 -4.45
C LYS A 56 -27.44 1.88 -3.69
N ASP A 57 -27.45 0.71 -4.33
CA ASP A 57 -27.81 -0.55 -3.70
C ASP A 57 -26.72 -0.98 -2.69
N VAL A 58 -27.13 -1.41 -1.50
CA VAL A 58 -26.21 -1.71 -0.39
C VAL A 58 -25.42 -2.96 -0.65
N ASP A 59 -26.10 -4.03 -1.04
CA ASP A 59 -25.49 -5.34 -1.23
C ASP A 59 -24.55 -5.28 -2.43
N TYR A 60 -24.96 -4.57 -3.50
CA TYR A 60 -24.12 -4.36 -4.67
C TYR A 60 -22.84 -3.58 -4.33
N ARG A 61 -22.93 -2.43 -3.63
CA ARG A 61 -21.72 -1.63 -3.34
C ARG A 61 -20.76 -2.36 -2.39
N GLN A 62 -21.26 -3.17 -1.47
CA GLN A 62 -20.43 -3.96 -0.56
C GLN A 62 -19.69 -5.05 -1.32
N ALA A 63 -20.40 -5.85 -2.12
CA ALA A 63 -19.79 -6.88 -2.95
C ALA A 63 -18.81 -6.29 -3.98
N ALA A 64 -19.14 -5.16 -4.59
CA ALA A 64 -18.23 -4.46 -5.49
C ALA A 64 -16.97 -3.97 -4.76
N MET A 65 -17.12 -3.37 -3.58
CA MET A 65 -15.98 -2.93 -2.78
C MET A 65 -15.06 -4.09 -2.40
N GLU A 66 -15.62 -5.21 -1.94
CA GLU A 66 -14.84 -6.41 -1.58
C GLU A 66 -14.06 -6.94 -2.79
N ALA A 67 -14.74 -7.15 -3.92
CA ALA A 67 -14.09 -7.63 -5.14
C ALA A 67 -13.00 -6.67 -5.64
N GLU A 68 -13.25 -5.36 -5.64
CA GLU A 68 -12.27 -4.36 -6.07
C GLU A 68 -11.04 -4.32 -5.14
N VAL A 69 -11.22 -4.49 -3.82
CA VAL A 69 -10.10 -4.61 -2.87
C VAL A 69 -9.25 -5.84 -3.17
N GLU A 70 -9.88 -7.00 -3.38
CA GLU A 70 -9.19 -8.25 -3.71
C GLU A 70 -8.42 -8.15 -5.03
N HIS A 71 -9.06 -7.63 -6.09
CA HIS A 71 -8.42 -7.39 -7.38
C HIS A 71 -7.25 -6.42 -7.28
N ALA A 72 -7.44 -5.28 -6.59
CA ALA A 72 -6.42 -4.26 -6.46
C ALA A 72 -5.17 -4.81 -5.77
N ILE A 73 -5.33 -5.56 -4.68
CA ILE A 73 -4.20 -6.20 -3.97
C ILE A 73 -3.48 -7.18 -4.90
N ALA A 74 -4.22 -8.09 -5.53
CA ALA A 74 -3.64 -9.14 -6.37
C ALA A 74 -2.86 -8.56 -7.55
N TRP A 75 -3.45 -7.59 -8.25
CA TRP A 75 -2.81 -6.94 -9.39
C TRP A 75 -1.65 -6.05 -8.96
N GLN A 76 -1.77 -5.31 -7.86
CA GLN A 76 -0.67 -4.49 -7.37
C GLN A 76 0.56 -5.34 -7.05
N VAL A 77 0.39 -6.47 -6.35
CA VAL A 77 1.50 -7.38 -6.04
C VAL A 77 2.11 -7.94 -7.32
N ARG A 78 1.27 -8.40 -8.26
CA ARG A 78 1.72 -8.95 -9.54
C ARG A 78 2.49 -7.95 -10.38
N VAL A 79 1.97 -6.74 -10.56
CA VAL A 79 2.63 -5.65 -11.31
C VAL A 79 3.95 -5.30 -10.65
N ASN A 80 3.98 -5.08 -9.33
CA ASN A 80 5.23 -4.77 -8.62
C ASN A 80 6.29 -5.87 -8.78
N ARG A 81 5.88 -7.14 -8.82
CA ARG A 81 6.75 -8.28 -9.08
C ARG A 81 7.27 -8.29 -10.52
N GLU A 82 6.37 -8.15 -11.50
CA GLU A 82 6.69 -8.25 -12.94
C GLU A 82 7.56 -7.09 -13.43
N GLU A 83 7.27 -5.87 -12.99
CA GLU A 83 8.08 -4.67 -13.31
C GLU A 83 9.50 -4.76 -12.76
N ARG A 84 9.71 -5.52 -11.67
CA ARG A 84 11.03 -5.82 -11.11
C ARG A 84 11.72 -7.02 -11.78
N GLY A 85 11.08 -7.64 -12.77
CA GLY A 85 11.58 -8.84 -13.46
C GLY A 85 11.61 -10.10 -12.59
N TRP A 86 10.80 -10.16 -11.53
CA TRP A 86 10.83 -11.26 -10.56
C TRP A 86 9.85 -12.37 -10.94
N LYS A 87 10.25 -13.63 -10.74
CA LYS A 87 9.32 -14.77 -10.69
C LYS A 87 8.63 -14.83 -9.33
N GLN A 88 7.51 -15.55 -9.22
CA GLN A 88 6.82 -15.74 -7.93
C GLN A 88 7.73 -16.33 -6.85
N SER A 89 8.64 -17.25 -7.21
CA SER A 89 9.64 -17.80 -6.28
C SER A 89 10.64 -16.75 -5.79
N ASN A 90 10.99 -15.75 -6.60
CA ASN A 90 11.87 -14.66 -6.19
C ASN A 90 11.22 -13.77 -5.14
N LEU A 91 9.92 -13.48 -5.29
CA LEU A 91 9.15 -12.73 -4.30
C LEU A 91 8.94 -13.56 -3.02
N ALA A 92 8.63 -14.85 -3.16
CA ALA A 92 8.46 -15.76 -2.03
C ALA A 92 9.70 -15.81 -1.13
N ASN A 93 10.89 -15.92 -1.75
CA ASN A 93 12.17 -15.89 -1.03
C ASN A 93 12.39 -14.57 -0.28
N ARG A 94 12.05 -13.43 -0.89
CA ARG A 94 12.18 -12.10 -0.25
C ARG A 94 11.20 -11.91 0.90
N MET A 95 9.99 -12.44 0.78
CA MET A 95 8.97 -12.42 1.82
C MET A 95 9.20 -13.48 2.92
N ASN A 96 10.21 -14.34 2.78
CA ASN A 96 10.43 -15.52 3.62
C ASN A 96 9.17 -16.38 3.75
N THR A 97 8.59 -16.76 2.61
CA THR A 97 7.36 -17.57 2.51
C THR A 97 7.45 -18.57 1.34
N GLY A 98 6.42 -19.39 1.16
CA GLY A 98 6.33 -20.34 0.04
C GLY A 98 5.76 -19.70 -1.24
N GLN A 99 6.13 -20.24 -2.40
CA GLN A 99 5.60 -19.78 -3.69
C GLN A 99 4.06 -19.86 -3.76
N SER A 100 3.44 -20.86 -3.12
CA SER A 100 1.99 -20.98 -3.04
C SER A 100 1.32 -19.81 -2.31
N ALA A 101 1.99 -19.20 -1.34
CA ALA A 101 1.48 -18.02 -0.65
C ALA A 101 1.51 -16.79 -1.58
N VAL A 102 2.56 -16.64 -2.40
CA VAL A 102 2.63 -15.59 -3.43
C VAL A 102 1.58 -15.83 -4.52
N SER A 103 1.39 -17.07 -4.94
CA SER A 103 0.36 -17.40 -5.94
C SER A 103 -1.04 -17.02 -5.46
N ARG A 104 -1.37 -17.26 -4.19
CA ARG A 104 -2.65 -16.82 -3.60
C ARG A 104 -2.73 -15.31 -3.47
N LEU A 105 -1.61 -14.67 -3.11
CA LEU A 105 -1.55 -13.22 -3.00
C LEU A 105 -1.75 -12.51 -4.34
N GLU A 106 -1.41 -13.16 -5.46
CA GLU A 106 -1.61 -12.68 -6.83
C GLU A 106 -2.92 -13.16 -7.47
N ASP A 107 -3.75 -13.90 -6.73
CA ASP A 107 -5.04 -14.41 -7.17
C ASP A 107 -6.16 -13.63 -6.48
N PRO A 108 -7.01 -12.90 -7.23
CA PRO A 108 -8.17 -12.22 -6.65
C PRO A 108 -9.13 -13.17 -5.92
N ALA A 109 -9.19 -14.45 -6.33
CA ALA A 109 -9.97 -15.48 -5.64
C ALA A 109 -9.14 -16.29 -4.62
N GLY A 110 -7.94 -15.81 -4.29
CA GLY A 110 -6.95 -16.51 -3.45
C GLY A 110 -7.30 -16.61 -1.96
N GLY A 111 -8.42 -15.99 -1.56
CA GLY A 111 -8.94 -15.94 -0.20
C GLY A 111 -8.31 -14.85 0.66
N ASP A 112 -8.60 -14.88 1.97
CA ASP A 112 -8.24 -13.81 2.90
C ASP A 112 -6.74 -13.48 2.94
N VAL A 113 -6.40 -12.25 2.57
CA VAL A 113 -5.06 -11.69 2.69
C VAL A 113 -4.93 -10.95 4.02
N ARG A 114 -4.02 -11.42 4.88
CA ARG A 114 -3.71 -10.73 6.14
C ARG A 114 -2.84 -9.51 5.89
N VAL A 115 -3.08 -8.44 6.66
CA VAL A 115 -2.22 -7.24 6.67
C VAL A 115 -0.75 -7.59 6.94
N SER A 116 -0.48 -8.59 7.78
CA SER A 116 0.89 -9.07 8.04
C SER A 116 1.57 -9.65 6.80
N THR A 117 0.82 -10.22 5.86
CA THR A 117 1.34 -10.69 4.57
C THR A 117 1.64 -9.51 3.65
N LEU A 118 0.76 -8.51 3.61
CA LEU A 118 0.97 -7.28 2.84
C LEU A 118 2.21 -6.51 3.32
N LEU A 119 2.44 -6.45 4.64
CA LEU A 119 3.65 -5.85 5.20
C LEU A 119 4.93 -6.57 4.72
N LYS A 120 4.92 -7.91 4.65
CA LYS A 120 6.05 -8.68 4.10
C LYS A 120 6.29 -8.35 2.62
N ALA A 121 5.22 -8.21 1.84
CA ALA A 121 5.33 -7.81 0.43
C ALA A 121 5.90 -6.40 0.30
N ALA A 122 5.41 -5.44 1.09
CA ALA A 122 5.92 -4.06 1.12
C ALA A 122 7.42 -4.00 1.47
N HIS A 123 7.85 -4.75 2.49
CA HIS A 123 9.28 -4.89 2.81
C HIS A 123 10.08 -5.54 1.67
N ALA A 124 9.55 -6.57 1.02
CA ALA A 124 10.21 -7.22 -0.10
C ALA A 124 10.34 -6.29 -1.33
N PHE A 125 9.39 -5.39 -1.52
CA PHE A 125 9.38 -4.39 -2.60
C PHE A 125 10.15 -3.11 -2.26
N ASP A 126 10.55 -2.93 -1.00
CA ASP A 126 11.14 -1.71 -0.46
C ASP A 126 10.22 -0.48 -0.62
N CYS A 127 8.93 -0.66 -0.34
CA CYS A 127 7.92 0.40 -0.42
C CYS A 127 7.05 0.47 0.85
N ALA A 128 6.27 1.55 0.97
CA ALA A 128 5.33 1.74 2.08
C ALA A 128 3.97 1.10 1.80
N LEU A 129 3.33 0.55 2.84
CA LEU A 129 1.94 0.11 2.81
C LEU A 129 1.06 1.14 3.54
N LEU A 130 0.06 1.68 2.85
CA LEU A 130 -0.93 2.59 3.41
C LEU A 130 -2.31 1.93 3.42
N VAL A 131 -2.88 1.70 4.62
CA VAL A 131 -4.24 1.19 4.79
C VAL A 131 -5.09 2.26 5.48
N ARG A 132 -6.20 2.64 4.86
CA ARG A 132 -7.13 3.63 5.40
C ARG A 132 -8.55 3.37 4.89
N PHE A 133 -9.55 3.78 5.66
CA PHE A 133 -10.93 3.84 5.19
C PHE A 133 -11.19 5.15 4.44
N VAL A 134 -12.00 5.08 3.38
CA VAL A 134 -12.34 6.22 2.52
C VAL A 134 -13.83 6.22 2.17
N PRO A 135 -14.42 7.36 1.78
CA PRO A 135 -15.77 7.39 1.21
C PRO A 135 -15.86 6.60 -0.11
N TYR A 136 -17.03 6.02 -0.41
CA TYR A 136 -17.26 5.25 -1.65
C TYR A 136 -17.00 6.05 -2.94
N SER A 137 -17.21 7.36 -2.94
CA SER A 137 -16.89 8.23 -4.08
C SER A 137 -15.39 8.27 -4.36
N GLU A 138 -14.57 8.36 -3.32
CA GLU A 138 -13.12 8.32 -3.44
C GLU A 138 -12.64 6.92 -3.84
N PHE A 139 -13.20 5.87 -3.24
CA PHE A 139 -12.88 4.50 -3.60
C PHE A 139 -13.15 4.23 -5.09
N ALA A 140 -14.35 4.55 -5.59
CA ALA A 140 -14.71 4.39 -7.01
C ALA A 140 -13.77 5.18 -7.94
N ALA A 141 -13.34 6.36 -7.54
CA ALA A 141 -12.42 7.18 -8.32
C ALA A 141 -11.02 6.57 -8.42
N VAL A 142 -10.55 5.94 -7.34
CA VAL A 142 -9.22 5.34 -7.25
C VAL A 142 -9.17 3.97 -7.93
N THR A 143 -10.19 3.12 -7.73
CA THR A 143 -10.21 1.75 -8.29
C THR A 143 -10.57 1.70 -9.77
N ALA A 144 -11.22 2.74 -10.31
CA ALA A 144 -11.49 2.82 -11.75
C ALA A 144 -10.22 2.94 -12.62
N ASP A 145 -9.08 3.35 -12.05
CA ASP A 145 -7.82 3.53 -12.78
C ASP A 145 -6.87 2.34 -12.56
N VAL A 146 -7.03 1.30 -13.39
CA VAL A 146 -6.30 0.02 -13.27
C VAL A 146 -4.99 -0.03 -14.08
N ARG A 147 -4.48 1.13 -14.52
CA ARG A 147 -3.27 1.18 -15.32
C ARG A 147 -2.04 0.74 -14.52
N SER A 148 -1.11 0.06 -15.18
CA SER A 148 0.09 -0.52 -14.53
C SER A 148 1.01 0.53 -13.89
N ASP A 149 1.10 1.73 -14.48
CA ASP A 149 1.87 2.87 -13.94
C ASP A 149 1.32 3.40 -12.60
N ARG A 150 0.03 3.18 -12.32
CA ARG A 150 -0.61 3.52 -11.03
C ARG A 150 -0.46 2.43 -9.98
N LEU A 151 -0.33 1.18 -10.41
CA LEU A 151 -0.18 0.03 -9.51
C LEU A 151 1.27 -0.19 -9.06
N LEU A 152 2.26 0.23 -9.86
CA LEU A 152 3.67 0.15 -9.48
C LEU A 152 3.99 1.11 -8.33
N ALA A 153 4.46 0.56 -7.20
CA ALA A 153 5.07 1.32 -6.13
C ALA A 153 6.59 1.16 -6.27
N CYS A 154 7.29 2.21 -6.75
CA CYS A 154 8.74 2.15 -6.88
C CYS A 154 9.41 1.95 -5.50
N GLY A 155 10.57 1.29 -5.49
CA GLY A 155 11.33 1.10 -4.25
C GLY A 155 11.89 2.44 -3.77
N PHE A 156 12.15 2.57 -2.47
CA PHE A 156 12.66 3.81 -1.87
C PHE A 156 13.94 4.33 -2.56
N ASN A 157 14.86 3.44 -2.92
CA ASN A 157 16.09 3.83 -3.63
C ASN A 157 15.83 4.34 -5.06
N ASP A 158 14.82 3.79 -5.74
CA ASP A 158 14.44 4.21 -7.09
C ASP A 158 13.79 5.60 -7.05
N GLU A 159 12.92 5.85 -6.05
CA GLU A 159 12.31 7.15 -5.77
C GLU A 159 13.35 8.25 -5.51
N GLN A 160 14.36 7.95 -4.69
CA GLN A 160 15.47 8.87 -4.37
C GLN A 160 16.30 9.22 -5.60
N SER A 161 16.48 8.26 -6.53
CA SER A 161 17.25 8.45 -7.75
C SER A 161 16.52 9.34 -8.76
N GLN A 162 15.20 9.20 -8.87
CA GLN A 162 14.37 10.03 -9.75
C GLN A 162 14.28 11.49 -9.25
N THR A 163 14.18 11.69 -7.92
CA THR A 163 14.09 13.03 -7.31
C THR A 163 15.39 13.86 -7.51
N ARG A 164 16.55 13.20 -7.55
CA ARG A 164 17.84 13.88 -7.79
C ARG A 164 18.02 14.35 -9.24
N ILE A 165 17.39 13.67 -10.20
CA ILE A 165 17.51 14.01 -11.63
C ILE A 165 16.60 15.19 -11.98
N THR A 166 15.42 15.31 -11.37
CA THR A 166 14.50 16.42 -11.62
C THR A 166 14.94 17.73 -10.96
N SER A 167 15.64 17.66 -9.83
CA SER A 167 16.19 18.83 -9.12
C SER A 167 17.39 19.48 -9.85
N SER A 168 18.10 18.75 -10.73
CA SER A 168 19.28 19.29 -11.44
C SER A 168 18.96 19.98 -12.78
N TYR A 169 17.70 19.99 -13.23
CA TYR A 169 17.25 20.69 -14.45
C TYR A 169 16.40 21.93 -14.17
N GLY A 170 16.53 22.52 -12.98
CA GLY A 170 15.92 23.79 -12.60
C GLY A 170 16.97 24.87 -12.31
N HIS A 171 17.68 25.33 -13.34
CA HIS A 171 18.42 26.60 -13.34
C HIS A 171 18.27 27.30 -14.68
#